data_AF-A0A396KJA8-F1
#
_entry.id   AF-A0A396KJA8-F1
#
_cell.length_a   1.000
_cell.length_b   1.000
_cell.length_c   1.000
_cell.angle_alpha   90.00
_cell.angle_beta   90.00
_cell.angle_gamma   90.00
#
_symmetry.space_group_name_H-M   'P 1'
#
loop_
_entity.id
_entity.type
_entity.pdbx_description
1 polymer ?
#
loop_
_entity_poly.entity_id
_entity_poly.type
_entity_poly.pdbx_seq_one_letter_code
_entity_poly.pdbx_strand_id
1 'polypeptide(L)' 'MQALTEIKPGESCTVKWMVTGARIAEWMEKHSITEGSRIRVIQNCMGDLIIGTEKEKVAVGREIAFRIKV' A
#
# COMPACT_ATOMS: atom_id res chain seq x y z
N MET A 1 9.42 3.77 -11.47
CA MET A 1 8.72 3.61 -10.17
C MET A 1 7.44 2.85 -10.42
N GLN A 2 7.30 1.65 -9.86
CA GLN A 2 6.11 0.82 -10.05
C GLN A 2 5.04 1.24 -9.05
N ALA A 3 3.78 1.25 -9.48
CA ALA A 3 2.68 1.45 -8.56
C ALA A 3 2.42 0.17 -7.76
N LEU A 4 1.93 0.31 -6.54
CA LEU A 4 1.55 -0.83 -5.70
C LEU A 4 0.49 -1.71 -6.37
N THR A 5 -0.38 -1.12 -7.20
CA THR A 5 -1.40 -1.83 -8.00
C THR A 5 -0.84 -2.78 -9.05
N GLU A 6 0.42 -2.61 -9.45
CA GLU A 6 1.09 -3.46 -10.46
C GLU A 6 1.77 -4.68 -9.83
N ILE A 7 1.83 -4.72 -8.49
CA ILE A 7 2.43 -5.82 -7.75
C ILE A 7 1.50 -7.02 -7.75
N LYS A 8 2.08 -8.20 -8.01
CA LYS A 8 1.35 -9.45 -8.00
C LYS A 8 0.93 -9.82 -6.57
N PRO A 9 -0.30 -10.32 -6.36
CA PRO A 9 -0.68 -10.86 -5.07
C PRO A 9 0.26 -12.00 -4.67
N GLY A 10 0.71 -11.99 -3.42
CA GLY A 10 1.72 -12.88 -2.85
C GLY A 10 3.09 -12.22 -2.66
N GLU A 11 3.41 -11.19 -3.44
CA GLU A 11 4.70 -10.49 -3.41
C GLU A 11 4.82 -9.50 -2.24
N SER A 12 6.05 -9.33 -1.76
CA SER A 12 6.40 -8.37 -0.72
C SER A 12 7.19 -7.23 -1.32
N CYS A 13 6.77 -5.99 -1.09
CA CYS A 13 7.41 -4.80 -1.62
C CYS A 13 7.67 -3.79 -0.50
N THR A 14 8.59 -2.86 -0.76
CA THR A 14 8.90 -1.79 0.18
C THR A 14 8.35 -0.49 -0.37
N VAL A 15 7.62 0.27 0.45
CA VAL A 15 7.11 1.59 0.05
C VAL A 15 8.30 2.50 -0.14
N LYS A 16 8.55 2.97 -1.36
CA LYS A 16 9.63 3.92 -1.65
C LYS A 16 9.17 5.36 -1.62
N TRP A 17 7.92 5.58 -2.02
CA TRP A 17 7.36 6.91 -2.14
C TRP A 17 5.84 6.83 -2.10
N MET A 18 5.18 7.79 -1.46
CA MET A 18 3.72 7.86 -1.44
C MET A 18 3.26 9.31 -1.58
N VAL A 19 2.38 9.57 -2.55
CA VAL A 19 1.76 10.89 -2.72
C VAL A 19 0.33 10.83 -2.21
N THR A 20 0.12 11.22 -0.96
CA THR A 20 -1.22 11.24 -0.36
C THR A 20 -1.48 12.54 0.37
N GLY A 21 -2.75 12.95 0.45
CA GLY A 21 -3.12 14.12 1.24
C GLY A 21 -2.85 13.88 2.73
N ALA A 22 -2.64 14.95 3.51
CA ALA A 22 -2.28 14.88 4.93
C ALA A 22 -3.14 13.87 5.74
N ARG A 23 -4.46 13.88 5.52
CA ARG A 23 -5.41 12.98 6.20
C ARG A 23 -5.20 11.49 5.90
N ILE A 24 -4.72 11.14 4.71
CA ILE A 24 -4.44 9.75 4.31
C ILE A 24 -3.04 9.36 4.81
N ALA A 25 -2.09 10.30 4.81
CA ALA A 25 -0.77 10.08 5.37
C ALA A 25 -0.83 9.73 6.87
N GLU A 26 -1.61 10.47 7.67
CA GLU A 26 -1.80 10.16 9.09
C GLU A 26 -2.43 8.77 9.31
N TRP A 27 -3.40 8.40 8.48
CA TRP A 27 -4.03 7.09 8.54
C TRP A 27 -3.03 5.97 8.19
N MET A 28 -2.24 6.16 7.13
CA MET A 28 -1.22 5.22 6.71
C MET A 28 -0.11 5.06 7.76
N GLU A 29 0.35 6.15 8.37
CA GLU A 29 1.31 6.11 9.48
C GLU A 29 0.76 5.29 10.66
N LYS A 30 -0.51 5.51 11.01
CA LYS A 30 -1.19 4.76 12.07
C LYS A 30 -1.23 3.25 11.79
N HIS A 31 -1.31 2.86 10.52
CA HIS A 31 -1.35 1.47 10.04
C HIS A 31 0.02 0.91 9.59
N SER A 32 1.13 1.61 9.88
CA SER A 32 2.50 1.22 9.50
C SER A 32 2.73 1.10 7.99
N ILE A 33 2.10 1.98 7.22
CA ILE A 33 2.29 2.15 5.77
C ILE A 33 3.09 3.44 5.57
N THR A 34 4.37 3.43 5.88
CA THR A 34 5.26 4.59 5.70
C THR A 34 6.36 4.30 4.69
N GLU A 35 7.03 5.34 4.20
CA GLU A 35 8.22 5.17 3.35
C GLU A 35 9.29 4.35 4.08
N GLY A 36 9.83 3.34 3.40
CA GLY A 36 10.71 2.33 3.98
C GLY A 36 10.00 1.14 4.61
N SER A 37 8.68 1.19 4.83
CA SER A 37 7.92 0.07 5.38
C SER A 37 7.75 -1.05 4.36
N ARG A 38 7.85 -2.29 4.85
CA ARG A 38 7.64 -3.50 4.04
C ARG A 38 6.17 -3.89 4.09
N ILE A 39 5.55 -3.95 2.93
CA ILE A 39 4.16 -4.34 2.75
C ILE A 39 4.06 -5.55 1.84
N ARG A 40 3.10 -6.42 2.12
CA ARG A 40 2.85 -7.60 1.32
C ARG A 40 1.51 -7.45 0.61
N VAL A 41 1.50 -7.57 -0.70
CA VAL A 41 0.24 -7.59 -1.44
C VAL A 41 -0.38 -8.96 -1.25
N ILE A 42 -1.52 -9.04 -0.59
CA ILE A 42 -2.22 -10.30 -0.33
C ILE A 42 -3.15 -10.60 -1.50
N GLN A 43 -3.90 -9.59 -1.94
CA GLN A 43 -4.89 -9.77 -2.98
C GLN A 43 -5.09 -8.48 -3.77
N ASN A 44 -5.21 -8.58 -5.09
CA ASN A 44 -5.54 -7.49 -5.98
C ASN A 44 -6.85 -7.83 -6.69
N CYS A 45 -7.96 -7.29 -6.20
CA CYS A 45 -9.28 -7.49 -6.78
C CYS A 45 -9.72 -6.26 -7.60
N MET A 46 -10.77 -6.40 -8.42
CA MET A 46 -11.16 -5.40 -9.45
C MET A 46 -11.47 -3.97 -8.93
N GLY A 47 -11.52 -3.74 -7.62
CA GLY A 47 -11.70 -2.41 -7.00
C GLY A 47 -10.76 -2.12 -5.83
N ASP A 48 -10.44 -3.13 -5.04
CA ASP A 48 -9.68 -3.00 -3.79
C ASP A 48 -8.39 -3.83 -3.78
N LEU A 49 -7.34 -3.24 -3.23
CA LEU A 49 -6.05 -3.88 -3.03
C LEU A 49 -5.88 -4.21 -1.55
N ILE A 50 -5.80 -5.50 -1.22
CA ILE A 50 -5.56 -5.96 0.14
C ILE A 50 -4.05 -6.09 0.36
N ILE A 51 -3.53 -5.29 1.28
CA ILE A 51 -2.13 -5.35 1.70
C ILE A 51 -2.02 -5.78 3.15
N GLY A 52 -0.97 -6.54 3.47
CA GLY A 52 -0.55 -6.86 4.83
C GLY A 52 0.65 -6.00 5.20
N THR A 53 0.55 -5.27 6.29
CA THR A 53 1.70 -4.67 6.97
C THR A 53 2.19 -5.62 8.07
N GLU A 54 3.26 -5.24 8.77
CA GLU A 54 3.74 -5.99 9.94
C GLU A 54 2.70 -6.04 11.07
N LYS A 55 1.82 -5.04 11.14
CA LYS A 55 0.85 -4.86 12.22
C LYS A 55 -0.50 -5.49 11.91
N GLU A 56 -1.00 -5.31 10.68
CA GLU A 56 -2.36 -5.71 10.32
C GLU A 56 -2.56 -5.83 8.80
N LYS A 57 -3.76 -6.27 8.39
CA LYS A 57 -4.16 -6.35 6.98
C LYS A 57 -5.12 -5.21 6.69
N VAL A 58 -4.82 -4.46 5.65
CA VAL A 58 -5.52 -3.24 5.27
C VAL A 58 -6.01 -3.35 3.83
N ALA A 59 -7.29 -3.03 3.61
CA ALA A 59 -7.83 -2.85 2.28
C ALA A 59 -7.62 -1.40 1.83
N VAL A 60 -6.92 -1.23 0.71
CA VAL A 60 -6.60 0.07 0.13
C VAL A 60 -7.30 0.18 -1.21
N GLY A 61 -8.11 1.22 -1.39
CA GLY A 61 -8.75 1.49 -2.66
C GLY A 61 -7.73 1.67 -3.78
N ARG A 62 -8.03 1.21 -4.98
CA ARG A 62 -7.11 1.23 -6.14
C ARG A 62 -6.51 2.62 -6.41
N GLU A 63 -7.26 3.69 -6.20
CA GLU A 63 -6.77 5.06 -6.39
C GLU A 63 -5.61 5.42 -5.45
N ILE A 64 -5.70 5.02 -4.18
CA ILE A 64 -4.64 5.27 -3.19
C ILE A 64 -3.45 4.36 -3.52
N ALA A 65 -3.70 3.08 -3.80
CA ALA A 65 -2.66 2.13 -4.18
C ALA A 65 -1.88 2.57 -5.44
N PHE A 66 -2.53 3.23 -6.40
CA PHE A 66 -1.86 3.75 -7.60
C PHE A 66 -0.88 4.89 -7.30
N ARG A 67 -1.18 5.68 -6.25
CA ARG A 67 -0.33 6.78 -5.77
C ARG A 67 0.82 6.32 -4.89
N ILE A 68 0.73 5.11 -4.34
CA ILE A 68 1.84 4.47 -3.61
C ILE A 68 2.80 3.88 -4.64
N LYS A 69 4.07 4.28 -4.54
CA LYS A 69 5.17 3.75 -5.33
C LYS A 69 6.05 2.86 -4.46
N VAL A 70 6.36 1.71 -5.02
CA VAL A 70 7.27 0.71 -4.46
C VAL A 70 8.52 0.57 -5.32
#